data_AF-A0A7S3GI20-F1
#
_entry.id   AF-A0A7S3GI20-F1
#
_cell.length_a   1.000
_cell.length_b   1.000
_cell.length_c   1.000
_cell.angle_alpha   90.00
_cell.angle_beta   90.00
_cell.angle_gamma   90.00
#
_symmetry.space_group_name_H-M   'P 1'
#
loop_
_entity.id
_entity.type
_entity.pdbx_description
1 polymer ?
#
loop_
_entity_poly.entity_id
_entity_poly.type
_entity_poly.pdbx_seq_one_letter_code
_entity_poly.pdbx_strand_id
1 'polypeptide(L)'
;LPCLKSIVLHRCGVYSQDYLLPLLSSSKRLASVSIDSMHWLTSLVLQITSLRSITLERCDRLEVVNIGCFSTVSAQLTSLARVTSVIVQSSHIEWIEMEKLPLLQQFSARASKVDKIEAWSCPVLKEVDVVSSTPVRVEGDANIPVRLVQIERA
;
A
#
# COMPACT_ATOMS: atom_id res chain seq x y z
N LEU A 1 -16.88 10.09 13.84
CA LEU A 1 -16.49 11.17 12.90
C LEU A 1 -16.97 10.84 11.47
N PRO A 2 -18.27 10.98 11.16
CA PRO A 2 -18.85 10.54 9.88
C PRO A 2 -18.41 11.35 8.65
N CYS A 3 -17.65 12.44 8.84
CA CYS A 3 -17.25 13.36 7.78
C CYS A 3 -15.73 13.42 7.53
N LEU A 4 -14.93 12.57 8.18
CA LEU A 4 -13.47 12.60 8.03
C LEU A 4 -13.07 12.11 6.64
N LYS A 5 -12.53 13.02 5.82
CA LYS A 5 -12.11 12.75 4.43
C LYS A 5 -10.63 12.46 4.28
N SER A 6 -9.81 13.06 5.14
CA SER A 6 -8.37 12.89 5.14
C SER A 6 -7.88 12.77 6.57
N ILE A 7 -6.86 11.96 6.77
CA ILE A 7 -6.10 11.93 8.02
C ILE A 7 -4.61 12.02 7.69
N VAL A 8 -3.91 12.85 8.45
CA VAL A 8 -2.45 12.98 8.39
C VAL A 8 -1.92 12.70 9.78
N LEU A 9 -1.10 11.67 9.90
CA LEU A 9 -0.46 11.25 11.14
C LEU A 9 1.03 11.52 11.01
N HIS A 10 1.53 12.50 11.75
CA HIS A 10 2.94 12.87 11.75
C HIS A 10 3.47 12.84 13.18
N ARG A 11 4.46 11.96 13.44
CA ARG A 11 5.11 11.82 14.75
C ARG A 11 4.15 11.63 15.94
N CYS A 12 2.94 11.12 15.72
CA CYS A 12 1.99 10.94 16.82
C CYS A 12 2.40 9.73 17.67
N GLY A 13 2.52 9.89 18.99
CA GLY A 13 2.79 8.81 19.93
C GLY A 13 1.53 7.99 20.27
N VAL A 14 0.73 7.58 19.29
CA VAL A 14 -0.43 6.73 19.57
C VAL A 14 0.04 5.31 19.75
N TYR A 15 0.47 4.95 20.96
CA TYR A 15 1.20 3.71 21.26
C TYR A 15 0.41 2.40 21.08
N SER A 16 -0.87 2.43 20.70
CA SER A 16 -1.60 1.21 20.36
C SER A 16 -2.27 1.28 19.00
N GLN A 17 -2.07 0.21 18.22
CA GLN A 17 -2.82 -0.09 17.01
C GLN A 17 -4.34 -0.13 17.30
N ASP A 18 -4.73 -0.39 18.54
CA ASP A 18 -6.10 -0.58 19.02
C ASP A 18 -7.02 0.63 18.86
N TYR A 19 -6.49 1.86 18.78
CA TYR A 19 -7.34 3.05 18.64
C TYR A 19 -7.35 3.62 17.21
N LEU A 20 -6.22 3.60 16.51
CA LEU A 20 -6.13 4.15 15.16
C LEU A 20 -6.85 3.28 14.13
N LEU A 21 -6.65 1.96 14.16
CA LEU A 21 -7.22 1.08 13.14
C LEU A 21 -8.76 1.07 13.15
N PRO A 22 -9.45 0.96 14.31
CA PRO A 22 -10.91 1.03 14.33
C PRO A 22 -11.45 2.40 13.89
N LEU A 23 -10.76 3.49 14.23
CA LEU A 23 -11.14 4.84 13.80
C LEU A 23 -11.07 4.98 12.28
N LEU A 24 -9.99 4.50 11.66
CA LEU A 24 -9.80 4.54 10.21
C LEU A 24 -10.81 3.65 9.48
N SER A 25 -11.03 2.43 9.97
CA SER A 25 -11.99 1.48 9.40
C SER A 25 -13.45 1.90 9.54
N SER A 26 -13.78 2.73 10.54
CA SER A 26 -15.15 3.22 10.74
C SER A 26 -15.56 4.37 9.82
N SER A 27 -14.61 5.03 9.15
CA SER A 27 -14.91 6.20 8.31
C SER A 27 -15.28 5.80 6.88
N LYS A 28 -16.58 5.93 6.56
CA LYS A 28 -17.12 5.69 5.21
C LYS A 28 -16.73 6.74 4.15
N ARG A 29 -16.08 7.83 4.58
CA ARG A 29 -15.72 8.96 3.71
C ARG A 29 -14.22 9.23 3.66
N LEU A 30 -13.43 8.45 4.38
CA LEU A 30 -11.98 8.59 4.39
C LEU A 30 -11.45 8.22 3.01
N ALA A 31 -10.94 9.23 2.32
CA ALA A 31 -10.44 9.15 0.97
C ALA A 31 -8.91 9.20 0.93
N SER A 32 -8.25 9.74 1.94
CA SER A 32 -6.78 9.83 1.99
C SER A 32 -6.22 9.56 3.37
N VAL A 33 -5.12 8.81 3.42
CA VAL A 33 -4.36 8.53 4.63
C VAL A 33 -2.90 8.88 4.36
N SER A 34 -2.33 9.76 5.17
CA SER A 34 -0.89 10.06 5.14
C SER A 34 -0.30 9.73 6.50
N ILE A 35 0.74 8.91 6.52
CA ILE A 35 1.48 8.53 7.71
C ILE A 35 2.95 8.82 7.47
N ASP A 36 3.53 9.66 8.30
CA ASP A 36 4.92 10.06 8.18
C ASP A 36 5.62 10.01 9.55
N SER A 37 6.85 9.48 9.56
CA SER A 37 7.73 9.50 10.72
C SER A 37 7.12 8.80 11.95
N MET A 38 6.32 7.75 11.73
CA MET A 38 5.79 6.89 12.79
C MET A 38 6.78 5.78 13.11
N HIS A 39 7.87 6.13 13.80
CA HIS A 39 8.96 5.20 14.12
C HIS A 39 8.58 4.05 15.08
N TRP A 40 7.36 4.03 15.62
CA TRP A 40 6.87 2.94 16.46
C TRP A 40 5.96 1.95 15.71
N LEU A 41 5.46 2.32 14.52
CA LEU A 41 4.51 1.51 13.77
C LEU A 41 5.24 0.33 13.12
N THR A 42 4.87 -0.90 13.46
CA THR A 42 5.48 -2.13 12.93
C THR A 42 4.63 -2.83 11.88
N SER A 43 3.31 -2.69 11.96
CA SER A 43 2.37 -3.23 10.98
C SER A 43 1.22 -2.24 10.76
N LEU A 44 0.82 -2.12 9.50
CA LEU A 44 -0.33 -1.33 9.09
C LEU A 44 -1.31 -2.22 8.31
N VAL A 45 -2.52 -2.34 8.83
CA VAL A 45 -3.62 -3.03 8.15
C VAL A 45 -4.78 -2.05 8.01
N LEU A 46 -5.12 -1.67 6.78
CA LEU A 46 -6.21 -0.74 6.51
C LEU A 46 -7.29 -1.40 5.69
N GLN A 47 -8.51 -1.40 6.23
CA GLN A 47 -9.71 -1.83 5.52
C GLN A 47 -10.65 -0.61 5.42
N ILE A 48 -10.60 0.12 4.31
CA ILE A 48 -11.33 1.38 4.13
C ILE A 48 -12.08 1.33 2.80
N THR A 49 -13.40 1.49 2.84
CA THR A 49 -14.24 1.30 1.64
C THR A 49 -14.07 2.39 0.58
N SER A 50 -13.66 3.60 1.00
CA SER A 50 -13.62 4.81 0.16
C SER A 50 -12.21 5.37 -0.07
N LEU A 51 -11.16 4.62 0.29
CA LEU A 51 -9.78 5.08 0.20
C LEU A 51 -9.38 5.30 -1.26
N ARG A 52 -8.84 6.48 -1.54
CA ARG A 52 -8.33 6.89 -2.85
C ARG A 52 -6.83 7.03 -2.86
N SER A 53 -6.23 7.47 -1.75
CA SER A 53 -4.79 7.59 -1.66
C SER A 53 -4.25 7.19 -0.31
N ILE A 54 -3.06 6.61 -0.32
CA ILE A 54 -2.26 6.38 0.87
C ILE A 54 -0.81 6.77 0.62
N THR A 55 -0.23 7.48 1.58
CA THR A 55 1.20 7.84 1.57
C THR A 55 1.81 7.37 2.88
N LEU A 56 2.82 6.50 2.79
CA LEU A 56 3.63 6.06 3.93
C LEU A 56 5.07 6.50 3.69
N GLU A 57 5.60 7.31 4.59
CA GLU A 57 6.97 7.82 4.50
C GLU A 57 7.70 7.70 5.85
N ARG A 58 9.01 7.41 5.83
CA ARG A 58 9.89 7.44 7.01
C ARG A 58 9.38 6.65 8.22
N CYS A 59 8.64 5.56 7.99
CA CYS A 59 8.18 4.66 9.05
C CYS A 59 9.21 3.55 9.26
N ASP A 60 10.33 3.88 9.89
CA ASP A 60 11.54 3.03 9.89
C ASP A 60 11.38 1.66 10.55
N ARG A 61 10.33 1.47 11.36
CA ARG A 61 10.01 0.19 12.01
C ARG A 61 8.90 -0.59 11.32
N LEU A 62 8.29 -0.05 10.28
CA LEU A 62 7.19 -0.69 9.58
C LEU A 62 7.73 -1.88 8.79
N GLU A 63 7.16 -3.06 9.04
CA GLU A 63 7.59 -4.33 8.45
C GLU A 63 6.55 -4.88 7.47
N VAL A 64 5.26 -4.63 7.74
CA VAL A 64 4.14 -5.17 6.96
C VAL A 64 3.11 -4.09 6.66
N VAL A 65 2.70 -4.00 5.39
CA VAL A 65 1.63 -3.13 4.91
C VAL A 65 0.56 -3.97 4.22
N ASN A 66 -0.67 -3.88 4.70
CA ASN A 66 -1.83 -4.50 4.08
C ASN A 66 -2.93 -3.45 3.88
N ILE A 67 -3.31 -3.21 2.63
CA ILE A 67 -4.31 -2.22 2.24
C ILE A 67 -5.43 -2.93 1.50
N GLY A 68 -6.64 -2.87 2.05
CA GLY A 68 -7.87 -3.37 1.45
C GLY A 68 -8.89 -2.25 1.25
N CYS A 69 -9.36 -2.07 0.03
CA CYS A 69 -10.44 -1.14 -0.30
C CYS A 69 -11.34 -1.66 -1.42
N PHE A 70 -12.50 -1.03 -1.58
CA PHE A 70 -13.43 -1.34 -2.69
C PHE A 70 -13.49 -0.21 -3.74
N SER A 71 -12.64 0.80 -3.61
CA SER A 71 -12.55 1.98 -4.47
C SER A 71 -11.22 2.02 -5.21
N THR A 72 -11.11 2.88 -6.23
CA THR A 72 -9.80 3.18 -6.86
C THR A 72 -8.80 3.66 -5.81
N VAL A 73 -7.60 3.09 -5.78
CA VAL A 73 -6.53 3.49 -4.84
C VAL A 73 -5.21 3.77 -5.56
N SER A 74 -4.52 4.78 -5.05
CA SER A 74 -3.12 5.07 -5.33
C SER A 74 -2.30 4.96 -4.04
N ALA A 75 -1.16 4.27 -4.07
CA ALA A 75 -0.32 4.08 -2.89
C ALA A 75 1.11 4.54 -3.16
N GLN A 76 1.63 5.41 -2.31
CA GLN A 76 3.02 5.84 -2.31
C GLN A 76 3.71 5.31 -1.06
N LEU A 77 4.67 4.41 -1.25
CA LEU A 77 5.39 3.70 -0.20
C LEU A 77 6.89 3.97 -0.36
N THR A 78 7.39 5.00 0.31
CA THR A 78 8.77 5.48 0.08
C THR A 78 9.58 5.54 1.36
N SER A 79 10.87 5.19 1.24
CA SER A 79 11.83 5.26 2.35
C SER A 79 11.39 4.49 3.61
N LEU A 80 10.86 3.28 3.43
CA LEU A 80 10.46 2.40 4.53
C LEU A 80 11.54 1.33 4.75
N ALA A 81 12.45 1.61 5.68
CA ALA A 81 13.70 0.87 5.85
C ALA A 81 13.53 -0.62 6.21
N ARG A 82 12.38 -1.01 6.80
CA ARG A 82 12.14 -2.36 7.32
C ARG A 82 10.99 -3.10 6.67
N VAL A 83 10.31 -2.51 5.69
CA VAL A 83 9.16 -3.17 5.06
C VAL A 83 9.65 -4.39 4.30
N THR A 84 9.05 -5.53 4.60
CA THR A 84 9.37 -6.83 3.98
C THR A 84 8.25 -7.35 3.11
N SER A 85 7.00 -6.97 3.41
CA SER A 85 5.81 -7.43 2.70
C SER A 85 4.79 -6.30 2.53
N VAL A 86 4.31 -6.15 1.30
CA VAL A 86 3.25 -5.21 0.93
C VAL A 86 2.16 -5.98 0.18
N ILE A 87 0.93 -5.86 0.67
CA ILE A 87 -0.26 -6.45 0.04
C ILE A 87 -1.27 -5.34 -0.21
N VAL A 88 -1.73 -5.21 -1.45
CA VAL A 88 -2.77 -4.26 -1.83
C VAL A 88 -3.90 -4.98 -2.54
N GLN A 89 -5.10 -4.90 -1.96
CA GLN A 89 -6.32 -5.44 -2.55
C GLN A 89 -7.31 -4.30 -2.78
N SER A 90 -7.75 -4.16 -4.03
CA SER A 90 -8.69 -3.11 -4.41
C SER A 90 -9.63 -3.54 -5.53
N SER A 91 -10.70 -2.77 -5.77
CA SER A 91 -11.45 -2.87 -7.03
C SER A 91 -10.61 -2.37 -8.21
N HIS A 92 -9.86 -1.28 -8.00
CA HIS A 92 -9.00 -0.65 -9.00
C HIS A 92 -7.76 -0.08 -8.32
N ILE A 93 -6.59 -0.39 -8.85
CA ILE A 93 -5.31 0.19 -8.45
C ILE A 93 -4.87 1.09 -9.60
N GLU A 94 -4.92 2.39 -9.37
CA GLU A 94 -4.49 3.36 -10.38
C GLU A 94 -2.96 3.43 -10.43
N TRP A 95 -2.32 3.46 -9.26
CA TRP A 95 -0.87 3.57 -9.19
C TRP A 95 -0.32 3.06 -7.86
N ILE A 96 0.76 2.30 -7.89
CA ILE A 96 1.55 1.98 -6.70
C ILE A 96 3.00 2.36 -6.97
N GLU A 97 3.56 3.17 -6.10
CA GLU A 97 4.99 3.50 -6.07
C GLU A 97 5.64 2.88 -4.85
N MET A 98 6.68 2.09 -5.11
CA MET A 98 7.57 1.49 -4.14
C MET A 98 8.98 2.00 -4.41
N GLU A 99 9.48 2.88 -3.56
CA GLU A 99 10.81 3.46 -3.73
C GLU A 99 11.62 3.34 -2.44
N LYS A 100 12.90 2.96 -2.57
CA LYS A 100 13.83 2.86 -1.42
C LYS A 100 13.28 1.93 -0.33
N LEU A 101 12.89 0.71 -0.71
CA LEU A 101 12.42 -0.34 0.19
C LEU A 101 13.47 -1.46 0.25
N PRO A 102 14.59 -1.26 0.98
CA PRO A 102 15.78 -2.11 0.87
C PRO A 102 15.58 -3.55 1.35
N LEU A 103 14.53 -3.81 2.15
CA LEU A 103 14.20 -5.11 2.70
C LEU A 103 12.92 -5.72 2.13
N LEU A 104 12.28 -5.07 1.14
CA LEU A 104 11.04 -5.57 0.56
C LEU A 104 11.32 -6.87 -0.21
N GLN A 105 10.71 -7.96 0.23
CA GLN A 105 10.89 -9.28 -0.41
C GLN A 105 9.68 -9.67 -1.24
N GLN A 106 8.49 -9.26 -0.83
CA GLN A 106 7.23 -9.69 -1.41
C GLN A 106 6.30 -8.50 -1.62
N PHE A 107 5.84 -8.36 -2.85
CA PHE A 107 4.75 -7.46 -3.19
C PHE A 107 3.64 -8.22 -3.89
N SER A 108 2.41 -8.03 -3.41
CA SER A 108 1.21 -8.59 -4.04
C SER A 108 0.16 -7.51 -4.25
N ALA A 109 -0.36 -7.43 -5.47
CA ALA A 109 -1.48 -6.57 -5.82
C ALA A 109 -2.60 -7.38 -6.45
N ARG A 110 -3.83 -7.20 -5.95
CA ARG A 110 -5.03 -7.81 -6.53
C ARG A 110 -6.08 -6.75 -6.79
N ALA A 111 -6.45 -6.59 -8.05
CA ALA A 111 -7.60 -5.77 -8.41
C ALA A 111 -8.28 -6.22 -9.70
N SER A 112 -9.46 -5.67 -9.99
CA SER A 112 -10.05 -5.88 -11.31
C SER A 112 -9.23 -5.15 -12.38
N LYS A 113 -8.69 -3.99 -12.05
CA LYS A 113 -7.84 -3.19 -12.93
C LYS A 113 -6.62 -2.71 -12.16
N VAL A 114 -5.44 -2.85 -12.74
CA VAL A 114 -4.19 -2.29 -12.22
C VAL A 114 -3.53 -1.53 -13.36
N ASP A 115 -3.37 -0.22 -13.21
CA ASP A 115 -2.86 0.63 -14.29
C ASP A 115 -1.34 0.69 -14.28
N LYS A 116 -0.73 1.03 -13.13
CA LYS A 116 0.73 1.18 -13.01
C LYS A 116 1.27 0.71 -11.66
N ILE A 117 2.41 0.02 -11.70
CA ILE A 117 3.25 -0.30 -10.53
C ILE A 117 4.68 0.13 -10.84
N GLU A 118 5.29 0.86 -9.92
CA GLU A 118 6.68 1.30 -9.97
C GLU A 118 7.44 0.73 -8.77
N ALA A 119 8.56 0.05 -9.02
CA ALA A 119 9.36 -0.61 -8.00
C ALA A 119 10.85 -0.28 -8.19
N TRP A 120 11.30 0.79 -7.55
CA TRP A 120 12.66 1.32 -7.69
C TRP A 120 13.45 1.20 -6.39
N SER A 121 14.73 0.89 -6.49
CA SER A 121 15.60 0.67 -5.31
C SER A 121 15.01 -0.36 -4.33
N CYS A 122 14.56 -1.50 -4.86
CA CYS A 122 14.03 -2.65 -4.12
C CYS A 122 14.93 -3.90 -4.35
N PRO A 123 16.19 -3.88 -3.90
CA PRO A 123 17.24 -4.81 -4.36
C PRO A 123 17.03 -6.28 -3.97
N VAL A 124 16.18 -6.55 -2.96
CA VAL A 124 15.90 -7.91 -2.47
C VAL A 124 14.50 -8.39 -2.81
N LEU A 125 13.78 -7.66 -3.68
CA LEU A 125 12.43 -8.00 -4.10
C LEU A 125 12.47 -9.28 -4.94
N LYS A 126 11.86 -10.34 -4.40
CA LYS A 126 11.90 -11.67 -5.01
C LYS A 126 10.81 -11.86 -6.05
N GLU A 127 9.64 -11.27 -5.81
CA GLU A 127 8.48 -11.44 -6.68
C GLU A 127 7.53 -10.24 -6.54
N VAL A 128 7.06 -9.78 -7.70
CA VAL A 128 5.92 -8.87 -7.87
C VAL A 128 4.77 -9.70 -8.42
N ASP A 129 3.85 -10.11 -7.56
CA ASP A 129 2.66 -10.89 -7.95
C ASP A 129 1.46 -9.95 -8.15
N VAL A 130 0.99 -9.83 -9.38
CA VAL A 130 -0.13 -8.95 -9.72
C VAL A 130 -1.23 -9.74 -10.37
N VAL A 131 -2.39 -9.74 -9.72
CA VAL A 131 -3.62 -10.33 -10.24
C VAL A 131 -4.53 -9.21 -10.73
N SER A 132 -4.74 -9.15 -12.04
CA SER A 132 -5.54 -8.11 -12.71
C SER A 132 -6.39 -8.71 -13.83
N SER A 133 -7.53 -8.10 -14.19
CA SER A 133 -8.23 -8.46 -15.44
C SER A 133 -7.80 -7.62 -16.64
N THR A 134 -6.89 -6.66 -16.43
CA THR A 134 -6.32 -5.80 -17.47
C THR A 134 -4.81 -5.93 -17.53
N PRO A 135 -4.17 -5.62 -18.68
CA PRO A 135 -2.72 -5.45 -18.76
C PRO A 135 -2.23 -4.43 -17.73
N VAL A 136 -1.08 -4.71 -17.13
CA VAL A 136 -0.47 -3.90 -16.07
C VAL A 136 0.85 -3.36 -16.55
N ARG A 137 1.11 -2.07 -16.31
CA ARG A 137 2.44 -1.49 -16.55
C ARG A 137 3.27 -1.63 -15.28
N VAL A 138 4.37 -2.38 -15.37
CA VAL A 138 5.34 -2.53 -14.27
C VAL A 138 6.66 -1.93 -14.72
N GLU A 139 7.14 -0.96 -13.95
CA GLU A 139 8.43 -0.27 -14.15
C GLU A 139 9.27 -0.45 -12.88
N GLY A 140 10.58 -0.59 -13.01
CA GLY A 140 11.44 -0.80 -11.85
C GLY A 140 12.88 -1.17 -12.16
N ASP A 141 13.61 -1.56 -11.11
CA ASP A 141 14.99 -2.00 -11.21
C ASP A 141 15.14 -3.18 -12.18
N ALA A 142 16.28 -3.24 -12.88
CA ALA A 142 16.59 -4.37 -13.74
C ALA A 142 16.61 -5.68 -12.91
N ASN A 143 15.91 -6.71 -13.40
CA ASN A 143 15.79 -8.06 -12.82
C ASN A 143 14.74 -8.29 -11.72
N ILE A 144 13.75 -7.41 -11.54
CA ILE A 144 12.62 -7.72 -10.66
C ILE A 144 11.77 -8.84 -11.31
N PRO A 145 11.59 -10.01 -10.67
CA PRO A 145 10.73 -11.05 -11.21
C PRO A 145 9.27 -10.62 -11.09
N VAL A 146 8.59 -10.42 -12.21
CA VAL A 146 7.19 -10.02 -12.27
C VAL A 146 6.33 -11.20 -12.69
N ARG A 147 5.40 -11.59 -11.83
CA ARG A 147 4.36 -12.56 -12.14
C ARG A 147 3.04 -11.82 -12.35
N LEU A 148 2.59 -11.78 -13.61
CA LEU A 148 1.30 -11.23 -13.97
C LEU A 148 0.30 -12.37 -14.16
N VAL A 149 -0.75 -12.39 -13.35
CA VAL A 149 -1.88 -13.32 -13.50
C VAL A 149 -3.07 -12.52 -14.05
N GLN A 150 -3.36 -12.74 -15.34
CA GLN A 150 -4.54 -12.17 -15.96
C GLN A 150 -5.75 -13.08 -15.74
N ILE A 151 -6.80 -12.52 -15.14
CA ILE A 151 -8.09 -13.22 -15.04
C ILE A 151 -8.87 -12.89 -16.31
N GLU A 152 -8.92 -13.83 -17.25
CA GLU A 152 -9.83 -13.76 -18.38
C GLU A 152 -11.27 -13.89 -17.88
N ARG A 153 -12.12 -12.91 -18.18
CA ARG A 153 -13.56 -13.04 -17.96
C ARG A 153 -14.12 -13.88 -19.10
N ALA A 154 -14.59 -15.09 -18.79
CA ALA A 154 -15.40 -15.93 -19.68
C ALA A 154 -16.76 -15.28 -19.98
#